data_AF-A0A3A9G378-F1
#
_entry.id   AF-A0A3A9G378-F1
#
_cell.length_a   1.000
_cell.length_b   1.000
_cell.length_c   1.000
_cell.angle_alpha   90.00
_cell.angle_beta   90.00
_cell.angle_gamma   90.00
#
_symmetry.space_group_name_H-M   'P 1'
#
loop_
_entity.id
_entity.type
_entity.pdbx_description
1 polymer ?
#
loop_
_entity_poly.entity_id
_entity_poly.type
_entity_poly.pdbx_seq_one_letter_code
_entity_poly.pdbx_strand_id
1 'polypeptide(L)'
;MKAFTVYQPYAYAIVAGLKGYETRPRRTHIRGRVAVHAGKGKPQFVSMPVSIALPESAVLHYGAVLGMVEIVDCVPVEDLIGKLSERERVLGDYTPGRFAWVLKNPVMFDRPIPVRGFQGWWNWENEQ
;
A
#
# COMPACT_ATOMS: atom_id res chain seq x y z
N MET A 1 3.04 11.63 -12.26
CA MET A 1 2.90 11.43 -10.80
C MET A 1 3.83 10.33 -10.33
N LYS A 2 4.31 10.31 -9.08
CA LYS A 2 5.05 9.15 -8.54
C LYS A 2 4.11 7.99 -8.23
N ALA A 3 4.55 6.77 -8.48
CA ALA A 3 3.81 5.55 -8.18
C ALA A 3 4.71 4.50 -7.52
N PHE A 4 4.10 3.60 -6.77
CA PHE A 4 4.77 2.44 -6.18
C PHE A 4 3.91 1.18 -6.35
N THR A 5 4.58 0.06 -6.57
CA THR A 5 3.92 -1.24 -6.70
C THR A 5 3.91 -1.98 -5.37
N VAL A 6 2.74 -2.49 -5.01
CA VAL A 6 2.48 -3.28 -3.81
C VAL A 6 1.80 -4.57 -4.24
N TYR A 7 2.08 -5.67 -3.54
CA TYR A 7 1.34 -6.90 -3.77
C TYR A 7 -0.06 -6.82 -3.18
N GLN A 8 -0.98 -7.60 -3.76
CA GLN A 8 -2.25 -7.88 -3.09
C GLN A 8 -2.04 -8.79 -1.88
N PRO A 9 -2.89 -8.69 -0.84
CA PRO A 9 -4.05 -7.80 -0.71
C PRO A 9 -3.74 -6.36 -0.25
N TYR A 10 -2.48 -6.04 0.02
CA TYR A 10 -2.09 -4.76 0.62
C TYR A 10 -2.39 -3.56 -0.30
N ALA A 11 -2.26 -3.71 -1.62
CA ALA A 11 -2.62 -2.66 -2.57
C ALA A 11 -4.09 -2.23 -2.44
N TYR A 12 -5.02 -3.20 -2.37
CA TYR A 12 -6.43 -2.93 -2.09
C TYR A 12 -6.61 -2.26 -0.72
N ALA A 13 -5.98 -2.80 0.32
CA ALA A 13 -6.13 -2.29 1.68
C ALA A 13 -5.71 -0.81 1.80
N ILE A 14 -4.69 -0.38 1.06
CA ILE A 14 -4.24 1.02 1.02
C ILE A 14 -5.32 1.91 0.39
N VAL A 15 -5.77 1.60 -0.82
CA VAL A 15 -6.72 2.47 -1.55
C VAL A 15 -8.12 2.43 -0.95
N ALA A 16 -8.48 1.35 -0.25
CA ALA A 16 -9.71 1.23 0.53
C ALA A 16 -9.62 1.92 1.91
N GLY A 17 -8.46 2.48 2.28
CA GLY A 17 -8.26 3.14 3.57
C GLY A 17 -8.23 2.22 4.79
N LEU A 18 -8.06 0.91 4.57
CA LEU A 18 -7.94 -0.10 5.62
C LEU A 18 -6.52 -0.20 6.18
N LYS A 19 -5.53 0.23 5.39
CA LYS A 19 -4.10 0.27 5.72
C LYS A 19 -3.59 1.71 5.63
N GLY A 20 -3.31 2.30 6.79
CA GLY A 20 -2.78 3.65 6.96
C GLY A 20 -1.24 3.73 6.96
N TYR A 21 -0.53 2.60 6.96
CA TYR A 21 0.93 2.60 6.88
C TYR A 21 1.43 1.65 5.81
N GLU A 22 2.31 2.07 4.91
CA GLU A 22 3.05 1.15 4.04
C GLU A 22 4.45 0.89 4.60
N THR A 23 4.79 -0.37 4.87
CA THR A 23 6.03 -0.74 5.56
C THR A 23 7.11 -1.24 4.61
N ARG A 24 8.25 -0.55 4.56
CA ARG A 24 9.38 -0.86 3.66
C ARG A 24 10.71 -0.90 4.41
N PRO A 25 11.71 -1.66 3.91
CA PRO A 25 13.03 -1.73 4.55
C PRO A 25 13.87 -0.45 4.38
N ARG A 26 13.36 0.57 3.67
CA ARG A 26 14.07 1.83 3.41
C ARG A 26 13.14 3.03 3.66
N ARG A 27 13.71 4.10 4.20
CA ARG A 27 13.06 5.40 4.36
C ARG A 27 12.72 6.00 3.00
N THR A 28 11.65 6.78 2.93
CA THR A 28 11.34 7.66 1.79
C THR A 28 11.24 9.12 2.21
N HIS A 29 11.73 10.02 1.35
CA HIS A 29 11.56 11.47 1.48
C HIS A 29 10.42 12.01 0.61
N ILE A 30 9.74 11.15 -0.15
CA ILE A 30 8.58 11.55 -0.94
C ILE A 30 7.44 11.96 0.01
N ARG A 31 6.80 13.08 -0.31
CA ARG A 31 5.61 13.60 0.35
C ARG A 31 4.60 14.05 -0.70
N GLY A 32 3.33 14.03 -0.34
CA GLY A 32 2.23 14.37 -1.24
C GLY A 32 1.63 13.16 -1.96
N ARG A 33 0.86 13.42 -3.01
CA ARG A 33 0.02 12.44 -3.69
C ARG A 33 0.82 11.48 -4.58
N VAL A 34 0.57 10.19 -4.42
CA VAL A 34 1.20 9.10 -5.17
C VAL A 34 0.15 8.08 -5.62
N ALA A 35 0.43 7.39 -6.71
CA ALA A 35 -0.43 6.31 -7.21
C ALA A 35 -0.02 4.95 -6.62
N VAL A 36 -1.02 4.12 -6.36
CA VAL A 36 -0.87 2.78 -5.77
C VAL A 36 -1.16 1.76 -6.86
N HIS A 37 -0.14 0.98 -7.21
CA HIS A 37 -0.25 -0.07 -8.22
C HIS A 37 -0.26 -1.45 -7.57
N ALA A 38 -1.18 -2.31 -8.01
CA ALA A 38 -1.20 -3.71 -7.64
C ALA A 38 -0.30 -4.52 -8.58
N GLY A 39 0.75 -5.13 -8.02
CA GLY A 39 1.64 -6.02 -8.78
C GLY A 39 0.90 -7.26 -9.29
N LYS A 40 1.42 -7.91 -10.35
CA LYS A 40 0.89 -9.19 -10.85
C LYS A 40 1.35 -10.41 -10.04
N GLY A 41 2.38 -10.24 -9.20
CA GLY A 41 2.87 -11.32 -8.36
C GLY A 41 1.86 -11.67 -7.27
N LYS A 42 1.68 -12.98 -7.03
CA LYS A 42 1.05 -13.46 -5.81
C LYS A 42 2.12 -13.49 -4.73
N PRO A 43 1.92 -12.89 -3.54
CA PRO A 43 2.86 -13.12 -2.45
C PRO A 43 2.91 -14.62 -2.18
N GLN A 44 4.12 -15.16 -2.06
CA GLN A 44 4.31 -16.53 -1.57
C GLN A 44 3.78 -16.70 -0.13
N PHE A 45 3.55 -15.59 0.58
CA PHE A 45 3.15 -15.53 1.97
C PHE A 45 2.04 -14.48 2.18
N VAL A 46 0.86 -14.67 1.58
CA VAL A 46 -0.33 -14.07 2.19
C VAL A 46 -0.71 -15.01 3.33
N SER A 47 -0.40 -14.64 4.56
CA SER A 47 -0.84 -15.43 5.70
C SER A 47 -2.38 -15.35 5.78
N MET A 48 -3.02 -16.44 6.22
CA MET A 48 -4.48 -16.53 6.44
C MET A 48 -5.09 -15.30 7.17
N PRO A 49 -4.42 -14.65 8.14
CA PRO A 49 -4.96 -13.47 8.83
C PRO A 49 -5.17 -12.24 7.92
N VAL A 50 -4.39 -12.09 6.86
CA VAL A 50 -4.47 -10.90 5.99
C VAL A 50 -5.77 -10.89 5.18
N SER A 51 -6.27 -12.07 4.80
CA SER A 51 -7.56 -12.21 4.10
C SER A 51 -8.75 -11.84 4.98
N ILE A 52 -8.66 -12.07 6.30
CA ILE A 52 -9.71 -11.70 7.27
C ILE A 52 -9.75 -10.19 7.52
N ALA A 53 -8.63 -9.49 7.27
CA ALA A 53 -8.55 -8.04 7.41
C ALA A 53 -9.31 -7.27 6.31
N LEU A 54 -9.76 -7.97 5.26
CA LEU A 54 -10.51 -7.39 4.16
C LEU A 54 -12.00 -7.72 4.25
N PRO A 55 -12.88 -6.86 3.71
CA PRO A 55 -14.29 -7.21 3.49
C PRO A 55 -14.44 -8.43 2.58
N GLU A 56 -15.43 -9.28 2.82
CA GLU A 56 -15.73 -10.44 1.97
C GLU A 56 -16.05 -10.05 0.51
N SER A 57 -16.57 -8.84 0.31
CA SER A 57 -16.87 -8.28 -1.01
C SER A 57 -15.66 -7.69 -1.75
N ALA A 58 -14.44 -7.78 -1.18
CA ALA A 58 -13.25 -7.19 -1.77
C ALA A 58 -12.88 -7.86 -3.12
N VAL A 59 -12.84 -7.07 -4.19
CA VAL A 59 -12.36 -7.50 -5.50
C VAL A 59 -10.89 -7.09 -5.67
N LEU A 60 -10.00 -8.08 -5.78
CA LEU A 60 -8.57 -7.86 -5.90
C LEU A 60 -8.15 -7.80 -7.38
N HIS A 61 -7.89 -6.59 -7.86
CA HIS A 61 -7.33 -6.36 -9.19
C HIS A 61 -5.79 -6.46 -9.17
N TYR A 62 -5.19 -6.89 -10.29
CA TYR A 62 -3.76 -7.10 -10.44
C TYR A 62 -3.24 -6.42 -11.71
N GLY A 63 -1.99 -5.97 -11.70
CA GLY A 63 -1.35 -5.35 -12.86
C GLY A 63 -1.96 -4.01 -13.26
N ALA A 64 -2.48 -3.25 -12.29
CA ALA A 64 -3.17 -1.98 -12.53
C ALA A 64 -2.92 -0.98 -11.40
N VAL A 65 -3.01 0.31 -11.71
CA VAL A 65 -3.16 1.36 -10.69
C VAL A 65 -4.60 1.30 -10.17
N LEU A 66 -4.74 1.14 -8.85
CA LEU A 66 -6.04 0.99 -8.20
C LEU A 66 -6.59 2.31 -7.68
N GLY A 67 -5.73 3.30 -7.51
CA GLY A 67 -6.06 4.54 -6.84
C GLY A 67 -4.83 5.34 -6.45
N MET A 68 -5.07 6.33 -5.59
CA MET A 68 -4.06 7.24 -5.09
C MET A 68 -4.12 7.32 -3.56
N VAL A 69 -3.00 7.73 -2.97
CA VAL A 69 -2.91 8.04 -1.55
C VAL A 69 -1.92 9.19 -1.35
N GLU A 70 -1.97 9.85 -0.21
CA GLU A 70 -1.02 10.89 0.17
C GLU A 70 -0.02 10.35 1.20
N ILE A 71 1.27 10.55 0.95
CA ILE A 71 2.31 10.31 1.95
C ILE A 71 2.54 11.59 2.72
N VAL A 72 2.12 11.60 3.98
CA VAL A 72 2.27 12.76 4.86
C VAL A 72 3.53 12.67 5.72
N ASP A 73 3.98 11.46 6.03
CA ASP A 73 5.21 11.25 6.78
C ASP A 73 5.86 9.87 6.53
N CYS A 74 7.05 9.64 7.08
CA CYS A 74 7.78 8.38 7.06
C CYS A 74 8.56 8.22 8.37
N VAL A 75 8.11 7.30 9.24
CA VAL A 75 8.64 7.08 10.58
C VAL A 75 9.28 5.68 10.71
N PRO A 76 10.27 5.48 11.60
CA PRO A 76 10.66 4.15 12.05
C PRO A 76 9.45 3.37 12.60
N VAL A 77 9.39 2.06 12.38
CA VAL A 77 8.26 1.24 12.88
C VAL A 77 8.22 1.18 14.42
N GLU A 78 9.36 1.40 15.06
CA GLU A 78 9.52 1.46 16.51
C GLU A 78 8.66 2.56 17.14
N ASP A 79 8.46 3.68 16.42
CA ASP A 79 7.63 4.80 16.87
C ASP A 79 6.13 4.43 16.92
N LEU A 80 5.75 3.31 16.30
CA LEU A 80 4.38 2.81 16.21
C LEU A 80 4.09 1.68 17.21
N ILE A 81 5.07 1.23 17.99
CA ILE A 81 4.88 0.16 18.99
C ILE A 81 3.78 0.57 19.96
N GLY A 82 2.81 -0.34 20.18
CA GLY A 82 1.67 -0.12 21.06
C GLY A 82 0.56 0.78 20.48
N LYS A 83 0.77 1.42 19.31
CA LYS A 83 -0.22 2.33 18.67
C LYS A 83 -0.99 1.69 17.52
N LEU A 84 -0.54 0.52 17.04
CA LEU A 84 -1.14 -0.18 15.91
C LEU A 84 -2.38 -0.96 16.33
N SER A 85 -3.47 -0.78 15.57
CA SER A 85 -4.63 -1.65 15.63
C SER A 85 -4.28 -3.08 15.20
N GLU A 86 -5.12 -4.05 15.57
CA GLU A 86 -4.95 -5.44 15.12
C GLU A 86 -4.91 -5.54 13.59
N ARG A 87 -5.80 -4.81 12.91
CA ARG A 87 -5.84 -4.73 11.45
C ARG A 87 -4.53 -4.21 10.86
N GLU A 88 -3.94 -3.17 11.45
CA GLU A 88 -2.64 -2.67 10.98
C GLU A 88 -1.56 -3.73 11.13
N ARG A 89 -1.49 -4.39 12.28
CA ARG A 89 -0.46 -5.40 12.58
C ARG A 89 -0.47 -6.56 11.57
N VAL A 90 -1.64 -6.98 11.10
CA VAL A 90 -1.75 -8.05 10.10
C VAL A 90 -1.50 -7.55 8.67
N LEU A 91 -1.72 -6.26 8.42
CA LEU A 91 -1.55 -5.67 7.09
C LEU A 91 -0.12 -5.18 6.81
N GLY A 92 0.84 -5.30 7.73
CA GLY A 92 2.20 -4.78 7.53
C GLY A 92 3.28 -5.59 8.23
N ASP A 93 4.52 -5.32 7.84
CA ASP A 93 5.70 -5.87 8.52
C ASP A 93 6.34 -4.76 9.36
N TYR A 94 6.11 -4.84 10.67
CA TYR A 94 6.61 -3.91 11.69
C TYR A 94 7.82 -4.45 12.45
N THR A 95 8.55 -5.41 11.87
CA THR A 95 9.85 -5.83 12.43
C THR A 95 10.81 -4.64 12.54
N PRO A 96 11.56 -4.51 13.67
CA PRO A 96 12.50 -3.41 13.87
C PRO A 96 13.48 -3.21 12.71
N GLY A 97 13.85 -1.95 12.45
CA GLY A 97 14.71 -1.54 11.33
C GLY A 97 13.97 -1.22 10.03
N ARG A 98 12.64 -1.34 10.01
CA ARG A 98 11.80 -0.93 8.87
C ARG A 98 11.24 0.48 9.06
N PHE A 99 10.69 1.04 7.98
CA PHE A 99 10.04 2.33 7.97
C PHE A 99 8.58 2.20 7.53
N ALA A 100 7.69 2.93 8.20
CA ALA A 100 6.28 3.05 7.87
C ALA A 100 6.03 4.40 7.18
N TRP A 101 5.57 4.35 5.94
CA TRP A 101 5.08 5.53 5.23
C TRP A 101 3.66 5.82 5.73
N VAL A 102 3.44 6.99 6.30
CA VAL A 102 2.13 7.39 6.83
C VAL A 102 1.24 7.83 5.67
N LEU A 103 0.18 7.06 5.45
CA LEU A 103 -0.73 7.19 4.33
C LEU A 103 -2.03 7.88 4.77
N LYS A 104 -2.47 8.88 4.01
CA LYS A 104 -3.71 9.62 4.23
C LYS A 104 -4.47 9.83 2.93
N ASN A 105 -5.72 10.24 3.06
CA ASN A 105 -6.58 10.66 1.94
C ASN A 105 -6.61 9.64 0.78
N PRO A 106 -6.87 8.34 1.07
CA PRO A 106 -6.94 7.32 0.04
C PRO A 106 -8.10 7.62 -0.93
N VAL A 107 -7.85 7.42 -2.22
CA VAL A 107 -8.84 7.54 -3.29
C VAL A 107 -8.76 6.26 -4.11
N MET A 108 -9.77 5.42 -4.00
CA MET A 108 -9.94 4.24 -4.84
C MET A 108 -10.61 4.64 -6.15
N PHE A 109 -10.12 4.11 -7.28
CA PHE A 109 -10.77 4.34 -8.57
C PHE A 109 -11.93 3.35 -8.78
N ASP A 110 -13.01 3.83 -9.40
CA ASP A 110 -14.13 2.97 -9.82
C ASP A 110 -13.68 1.89 -10.81
N ARG A 111 -12.71 2.22 -11.67
CA ARG A 111 -12.09 1.31 -12.62
C ARG A 111 -10.57 1.38 -12.50
N PRO A 112 -9.89 0.27 -12.18
CA PRO A 112 -8.43 0.21 -12.19
C PRO A 112 -7.87 0.52 -13.58
N ILE A 113 -6.70 1.15 -13.62
CA ILE A 113 -6.03 1.53 -14.87
C ILE A 113 -4.91 0.52 -15.15
N PRO A 114 -5.05 -0.36 -16.15
CA PRO A 114 -4.04 -1.37 -16.46
C PRO A 114 -2.73 -0.73 -16.91
N VAL A 115 -1.64 -1.07 -16.23
CA VAL A 115 -0.30 -0.59 -16.58
C VAL A 115 0.75 -1.52 -16.01
N ARG A 116 1.92 -1.59 -16.66
CA ARG A 116 3.07 -2.32 -16.12
C ARG A 116 3.58 -1.61 -14.87
N GLY A 117 3.66 -2.34 -13.76
CA GLY A 117 4.31 -1.86 -12.54
C GLY A 117 5.81 -2.10 -12.56
N PHE A 118 6.52 -1.39 -11.67
CA PHE A 118 7.97 -1.46 -11.52
C PHE A 118 8.37 -1.57 -10.05
N GLN A 119 9.54 -2.14 -9.78
CA GLN A 119 10.11 -2.15 -8.43
C GLN A 119 10.57 -0.74 -8.03
N GLY A 120 10.42 -0.42 -6.76
CA GLY A 120 10.73 0.92 -6.25
C GLY A 120 9.75 2.00 -6.75
N TRP A 121 10.22 3.24 -6.74
CA TRP A 121 9.46 4.39 -7.22
C TRP A 121 9.56 4.51 -8.73
N TRP A 122 8.44 4.74 -9.40
CA TRP A 122 8.39 4.98 -10.84
C TRP A 122 7.47 6.16 -11.16
N ASN A 123 7.65 6.73 -12.35
CA ASN A 123 6.81 7.81 -12.84
C ASN A 123 5.62 7.19 -13.56
N TRP A 124 4.41 7.48 -13.06
CA TRP A 124 3.18 7.19 -13.74
C TRP A 124 2.73 8.43 -14.51
N GLU A 125 2.80 8.34 -15.83
CA GLU A 125 2.23 9.27 -16.77
C GLU A 125 0.76 8.86 -16.93
N ASN A 126 -0.10 9.50 -16.15
CA ASN A 126 -1.53 9.36 -16.32
C ASN A 126 -1.92 10.30 -17.46
N GLU A 127 -1.91 9.79 -18.68
CA GLU A 127 -2.63 10.40 -19.79
C GLU A 127 -4.12 10.15 -19.54
N GLN A 128 -4.72 10.97 -18.69
CA GLN A 128 -6.18 11.09 -18.60
C GLN A 128 -6.57 12.46 -19.11
#